data_AF-A0A925QT28-F1
#
_entry.id   AF-A0A925QT28-F1
#
_cell.length_a   1.000
_cell.length_b   1.000
_cell.length_c   1.000
_cell.angle_alpha   90.00
_cell.angle_beta   90.00
_cell.angle_gamma   90.00
#
_symmetry.space_group_name_H-M   'P 1'
#
loop_
_entity.id
_entity.type
_entity.pdbx_description
1 polymer ?
#
loop_
_entity_poly.entity_id
_entity_poly.type
_entity_poly.pdbx_seq_one_letter_code
_entity_poly.pdbx_strand_id
1 'polypeptide(L)' 'DRLSPEDLTDPRIPAGGTPGYATINFSVGYRPAADQELIGTLENITDKKYKTHGSGVFATGINLIVSYLVRF' A
#
# COMPACT_ATOMS: atom_id res chain seq x y z
N ASP A 1 -7.93 -9.36 -25.91
CA ASP A 1 -8.30 -9.61 -24.51
C ASP A 1 -7.07 -9.34 -23.64
N ARG A 2 -7.23 -8.75 -22.44
CA ARG A 2 -6.09 -8.30 -21.59
C ARG A 2 -5.72 -9.31 -20.50
N LEU A 3 -6.55 -10.34 -20.28
CA LEU A 3 -6.34 -11.36 -19.26
C LEU A 3 -5.72 -12.62 -19.87
N SER A 4 -4.81 -13.23 -19.13
CA SER A 4 -4.28 -14.54 -19.51
C SER A 4 -5.32 -15.64 -19.24
N PRO A 5 -5.22 -16.82 -19.90
CA PRO A 5 -6.09 -17.95 -19.61
C PRO A 5 -6.07 -18.39 -18.14
N GLU A 6 -4.92 -18.24 -17.47
CA GLU A 6 -4.75 -18.55 -16.05
C GLU A 6 -5.59 -17.60 -15.17
N ASP A 7 -5.61 -16.30 -15.51
CA ASP A 7 -6.38 -15.28 -14.79
C ASP A 7 -7.88 -15.52 -14.84
N LEU A 8 -8.39 -16.11 -15.94
CA LEU A 8 -9.81 -16.41 -16.12
C LEU A 8 -10.31 -17.50 -15.16
N THR A 9 -9.40 -18.36 -14.70
CA THR A 9 -9.72 -19.45 -13.79
C THR A 9 -9.40 -19.14 -12.32
N ASP A 10 -8.71 -18.03 -12.06
CA ASP A 10 -8.30 -17.65 -10.71
C ASP A 10 -9.45 -16.94 -9.96
N PRO A 11 -9.98 -17.52 -8.86
CA PRO A 11 -11.08 -16.92 -8.11
C PRO A 11 -10.71 -15.60 -7.42
N ARG A 12 -9.41 -15.27 -7.33
CA ARG A 12 -8.92 -14.00 -6.77
C ARG A 12 -9.10 -12.83 -7.73
N ILE A 13 -9.25 -13.10 -9.03
CA ILE A 13 -9.35 -12.12 -10.11
C ILE A 13 -10.82 -12.02 -10.55
N PRO A 14 -11.47 -10.84 -10.42
CA PRO A 14 -12.84 -10.66 -10.88
C PRO A 14 -12.97 -10.84 -12.40
N ALA A 15 -14.17 -11.15 -12.87
CA ALA A 15 -14.50 -11.10 -14.29
C ALA A 15 -14.19 -9.69 -14.84
N GLY A 16 -13.34 -9.61 -15.87
CA GLY A 16 -12.84 -8.35 -16.42
C GLY A 16 -11.52 -7.82 -15.81
N GLY A 17 -10.96 -8.53 -14.83
CA GLY A 17 -9.65 -8.27 -14.25
C GLY A 17 -9.68 -7.53 -12.92
N THR A 18 -8.49 -7.33 -12.33
CA THR A 18 -8.38 -6.52 -11.12
C THR A 18 -8.42 -5.03 -11.47
N PRO A 19 -9.35 -4.24 -10.89
CA PRO A 19 -9.42 -2.81 -11.18
C PRO A 19 -8.12 -2.07 -10.84
N GLY A 20 -7.73 -1.13 -11.69
CA GLY A 20 -6.66 -0.18 -11.37
C GLY A 20 -7.04 0.71 -10.19
N TYR A 21 -6.04 1.13 -9.43
CA TYR A 21 -6.22 2.01 -8.28
C TYR A 21 -5.06 3.01 -8.18
N ALA A 22 -5.30 4.07 -7.42
CA ALA A 22 -4.29 5.01 -6.98
C ALA A 22 -4.55 5.35 -5.51
N THR A 23 -3.48 5.56 -4.75
CA THR A 23 -3.55 6.02 -3.36
C THR A 23 -2.70 7.27 -3.21
N ILE A 24 -3.04 8.08 -2.20
CA ILE A 24 -2.22 9.22 -1.79
C ILE A 24 -1.60 8.85 -0.45
N ASN A 25 -0.28 8.99 -0.36
CA ASN A 25 0.50 8.68 0.83
C ASN A 25 1.37 9.89 1.16
N PHE A 26 1.53 10.19 2.45
CA PHE A 26 2.31 11.30 2.95
C PHE A 26 3.32 10.79 3.97
N SER A 27 4.58 11.20 3.83
CA SER A 27 5.64 10.84 4.77
C SER A 27 6.40 12.08 5.21
N VAL A 28 6.67 12.19 6.51
CA VAL A 28 7.43 13.27 7.13
C VAL A 28 8.54 12.67 8.00
N GLY A 29 9.74 13.23 7.87
CA GLY A 29 10.91 12.87 8.67
C GLY A 29 11.37 14.04 9.53
N TYR A 30 11.78 13.75 10.76
CA TYR A 30 12.38 14.69 11.69
C TYR A 30 13.65 14.10 12.31
N ARG A 31 14.73 14.87 12.34
CA ARG A 31 16.01 14.47 12.93
C ARG A 31 16.30 15.34 14.16
N PRO A 32 15.93 14.88 15.37
CA PRO A 32 16.19 15.64 16.59
C PRO A 32 17.67 15.72 16.93
N ALA A 33 18.47 14.74 16.50
CA ALA A 33 19.92 14.67 16.70
C ALA A 33 20.58 13.98 15.49
N ALA A 34 21.92 14.02 15.41
CA ALA A 34 22.66 13.44 14.27
C ALA A 34 22.55 11.92 14.18
N ASP A 35 22.31 11.26 15.31
CA ASP A 35 22.18 9.82 15.49
C ASP A 35 20.72 9.34 15.52
N GLN A 36 19.75 10.25 15.35
CA GLN A 36 18.32 9.98 15.55
C GLN A 36 17.47 10.40 14.36
N GLU A 37 16.45 9.60 14.05
CA GLU A 37 15.49 9.89 13.00
C GLU A 37 14.09 9.40 13.40
N LEU A 38 13.11 10.29 13.34
CA LEU A 38 11.69 10.00 13.54
C LEU A 38 10.99 10.14 12.18
N ILE A 39 10.27 9.11 11.75
CA ILE A 39 9.53 9.09 10.49
C ILE A 39 8.07 8.79 10.79
N GLY A 40 7.16 9.62 10.31
CA GLY A 40 5.73 9.38 10.30
C GLY A 40 5.22 9.25 8.87
N THR A 41 4.52 8.17 8.56
CA THR A 41 3.95 7.92 7.23
C THR A 41 2.46 7.62 7.37
N LEU A 42 1.64 8.44 6.72
CA LEU A 42 0.20 8.24 6.56
C LEU A 42 -0.08 7.70 5.16
N GLU A 43 -0.57 6.48 5.07
CA GLU A 43 -0.86 5.78 3.82
C GLU A 43 -2.35 5.75 3.53
N ASN A 44 -2.68 5.69 2.24
CA ASN A 44 -4.04 5.57 1.72
C ASN A 44 -5.00 6.62 2.31
N ILE A 45 -4.60 7.90 2.24
CA ILE A 45 -5.31 9.04 2.87
C ILE A 45 -6.76 9.17 2.39
N THR A 46 -7.06 8.70 1.18
CA THR A 46 -8.40 8.72 0.58
C THR A 46 -9.23 7.47 0.89
N ASP A 47 -8.74 6.58 1.77
CA ASP A 47 -9.35 5.31 2.16
C ASP A 47 -9.83 4.47 0.96
N LYS A 48 -8.97 4.34 -0.05
CA LYS A 48 -9.30 3.57 -1.25
C LYS A 48 -9.35 2.10 -0.90
N LYS A 49 -10.47 1.44 -1.20
CA LYS A 49 -10.55 -0.03 -1.20
C LYS A 49 -9.88 -0.57 -2.46
N TYR A 50 -8.73 -1.23 -2.32
CA TYR A 50 -7.99 -1.83 -3.43
C TYR A 50 -7.33 -3.15 -3.05
N LYS A 51 -6.93 -3.92 -4.06
CA LYS A 51 -6.10 -5.12 -3.90
C LYS A 51 -5.11 -5.22 -5.05
N THR A 52 -3.95 -5.78 -4.77
CA THR A 52 -2.99 -6.12 -5.82
C THR A 52 -3.52 -7.29 -6.63
N HIS A 53 -3.27 -7.28 -7.94
CA HIS A 53 -3.66 -8.38 -8.83
C HIS A 53 -3.14 -9.73 -8.31
N GLY A 54 -3.97 -10.76 -8.32
CA GLY A 54 -3.62 -12.10 -7.81
C GLY A 54 -3.47 -12.22 -6.29
N SER A 55 -3.53 -11.13 -5.50
CA SER A 55 -3.37 -11.21 -4.04
C SER A 55 -4.54 -11.91 -3.34
N GLY A 56 -5.76 -11.77 -3.87
CA GLY A 56 -6.98 -12.27 -3.25
C GLY A 56 -7.42 -11.53 -1.97
N VAL A 57 -6.60 -10.60 -1.46
CA VAL A 57 -6.84 -9.86 -0.22
C VAL A 57 -6.81 -8.36 -0.46
N PHE A 58 -7.70 -7.62 0.21
CA PHE A 58 -7.67 -6.16 0.16
C PHE A 58 -6.50 -5.62 0.96
N ALA A 59 -5.86 -4.59 0.42
CA ALA A 59 -4.86 -3.83 1.15
C ALA A 59 -5.50 -3.06 2.31
N THR A 60 -4.68 -2.61 3.24
CA THR A 60 -5.12 -1.77 4.36
C THR A 60 -5.79 -0.48 3.85
N GLY A 61 -6.83 -0.05 4.56
CA GLY A 61 -7.42 1.27 4.41
C GLY A 61 -6.45 2.38 4.85
N ILE A 62 -6.96 3.48 5.38
CA ILE A 62 -6.09 4.50 5.97
C ILE A 62 -5.19 3.90 7.08
N ASN A 63 -3.88 4.16 7.01
CA ASN A 63 -2.88 3.56 7.90
C ASN A 63 -1.81 4.56 8.33
N LEU A 64 -1.40 4.52 9.59
CA LEU A 64 -0.32 5.38 10.14
C LEU A 64 0.83 4.51 10.63
N ILE A 65 2.02 4.75 10.09
CA ILE A 65 3.27 4.11 10.51
C ILE A 65 4.15 5.17 11.17
N VAL A 66 4.65 4.88 12.37
CA VAL A 66 5.64 5.71 13.06
C VAL A 66 6.88 4.87 13.30
N SER A 67 8.04 5.38 12.91
CA SER A 67 9.34 4.73 13.07
C SER A 67 10.32 5.66 13.75
N TYR A 68 11.06 5.14 14.73
CA TYR A 68 12.12 5.87 15.41
C TYR A 68 13.42 5.06 15.31
N LEU A 69 14.44 5.65 14.68
CA LEU A 69 15.74 5.05 14.44
C LEU A 69 16.80 5.75 15.30
N VAL A 70 17.65 4.94 15.96
CA VAL A 70 18.81 5.39 16.74
C VAL A 70 20.05 4.65 16.23
N ARG A 71 21.14 5.37 15.97
CA ARG A 71 22.43 4.81 15.54
C ARG A 71 23.46 4.95 16.66
N PHE A 72 24.26 3.91 16.89
CA PHE A 72 25.32 3.86 17.90
C PHE A 72 26.70 3.80 17.24
#